data_AF-A0A3N1T3H9-F1
#
_entry.id   AF-A0A3N1T3H9-F1
#
_cell.length_a   1.000
_cell.length_b   1.000
_cell.length_c   1.000
_cell.angle_alpha   90.00
_cell.angle_beta   90.00
_cell.angle_gamma   90.00
#
_symmetry.space_group_name_H-M   'P 1'
#
loop_
_entity.id
_entity.type
_entity.pdbx_description
1 polymer ?
#
loop_
_entity_poly.entity_id
_entity_poly.type
_entity_poly.pdbx_seq_one_letter_code
_entity_poly.pdbx_strand_id
1 'polypeptide(L)' 'MLRAGIVSSMLVGLVVGRGVVGVPVLTGAEREQLIKLVGPAVQSVLVPTLPTDDEGTGP' A
#
# COMPACT_ATOMS: atom_id res chain seq x y z
N MET A 1 -12.26 -7.72 -6.03
CA MET A 1 -11.26 -8.80 -5.92
C MET A 1 -9.89 -8.42 -6.44
N LEU A 2 -9.75 -7.83 -7.64
CA LEU A 2 -8.44 -7.48 -8.22
C LEU A 2 -7.54 -6.63 -7.30
N ARG A 3 -8.06 -5.52 -6.74
CA ARG A 3 -7.31 -4.64 -5.82
C ARG A 3 -6.75 -5.38 -4.60
N ALA A 4 -7.56 -6.26 -4.01
CA ALA A 4 -7.11 -7.09 -2.89
C ALA A 4 -6.00 -8.07 -3.31
N GLY A 5 -6.10 -8.67 -4.50
CA GLY A 5 -5.03 -9.51 -5.06
C GLY A 5 -3.72 -8.75 -5.28
N ILE A 6 -3.79 -7.50 -5.76
CA ILE A 6 -2.62 -6.62 -5.93
C ILE A 6 -1.97 -6.33 -4.58
N VAL A 7 -2.75 -5.93 -3.59
CA VAL A 7 -2.23 -5.66 -2.23
C VAL A 7 -1.60 -6.91 -1.62
N SER A 8 -2.22 -8.08 -1.77
CA SER A 8 -1.65 -9.34 -1.32
C SER A 8 -0.29 -9.60 -1.95
N SER A 9 -0.13 -9.37 -3.26
CA SER A 9 1.16 -9.53 -3.94
C SER A 9 2.22 -8.55 -3.43
N MET A 10 1.87 -7.29 -3.18
CA MET A 10 2.76 -6.29 -2.57
C MET A 10 3.26 -6.74 -1.20
N LEU A 11 2.35 -7.24 -0.35
CA LEU A 11 2.68 -7.70 1.01
C LEU A 11 3.54 -8.97 0.98
N VAL A 12 3.27 -9.90 0.07
CA VAL A 12 4.13 -11.08 -0.12
C VAL A 12 5.54 -10.66 -0.52
N GLY A 13 5.69 -9.74 -1.48
CA GLY A 13 7.00 -9.21 -1.87
C GLY A 13 7.75 -8.56 -0.70
N LEU A 14 7.06 -7.81 0.16
CA LEU A 14 7.64 -7.21 1.36
C LEU A 14 8.11 -8.28 2.37
N VAL A 15 7.29 -9.30 2.64
CA VAL A 15 7.63 -10.38 3.58
C VAL A 15 8.80 -11.21 3.05
N VAL A 16 8.78 -11.57 1.76
CA VAL A 16 9.86 -12.32 1.12
C VAL A 16 11.16 -11.50 1.10
N GLY A 17 11.09 -10.23 0.70
CA GLY A 17 12.24 -9.33 0.65
C GLY A 17 12.91 -9.15 2.02
N ARG A 18 12.12 -9.04 3.09
CA ARG A 18 12.63 -8.92 4.46
C ARG A 18 13.10 -10.26 5.04
N GLY A 19 12.26 -11.29 4.98
CA GLY A 19 12.45 -12.53 5.75
C GLY A 19 13.21 -13.64 5.04
N VAL A 20 13.22 -13.65 3.70
CA VAL A 20 13.86 -14.70 2.90
C VAL A 20 15.11 -14.17 2.20
N VAL A 21 14.98 -13.04 1.50
CA VAL A 21 16.10 -12.45 0.75
C VAL A 21 17.04 -11.67 1.68
N GLY A 22 16.52 -11.09 2.76
CA GLY A 22 17.32 -10.36 3.73
C GLY A 22 17.78 -8.98 3.24
N VAL A 23 16.95 -8.28 2.45
CA VAL A 23 17.28 -6.96 1.92
C VAL A 23 17.61 -5.99 3.08
N PRO A 24 18.83 -5.42 3.15
CA PRO A 24 19.31 -4.71 4.34
C PRO A 24 18.42 -3.56 4.82
N VAL A 25 17.88 -2.78 3.87
CA VAL A 25 16.96 -1.68 4.20
C VAL A 25 15.63 -2.18 4.76
N LEU A 26 15.18 -3.37 4.33
CA LEU A 26 13.95 -3.97 4.82
C LEU A 26 14.14 -4.72 6.12
N THR A 27 15.29 -5.32 6.38
CA THR A 27 15.59 -6.04 7.64
C THR A 27 15.93 -5.09 8.78
N GLY A 28 16.62 -3.98 8.50
CA GLY A 28 16.98 -2.95 9.47
C GLY A 28 15.82 -2.03 9.88
N ALA A 29 14.72 -1.99 9.11
CA ALA A 29 13.56 -1.17 9.45
C ALA A 29 12.75 -1.78 10.61
N GLU A 30 12.18 -0.95 11.46
CA GLU A 30 11.21 -1.40 12.47
C GLU A 30 9.84 -1.65 11.84
N ARG A 31 9.03 -2.52 12.46
CA ARG A 31 7.68 -2.82 11.99
C ARG A 31 6.83 -1.56 11.81
N GLU A 32 6.84 -0.66 12.79
CA GLU A 32 6.08 0.60 12.76
C GLU A 32 6.53 1.51 11.62
N GLN A 33 7.82 1.54 11.28
CA GLN A 33 8.34 2.29 10.13
C GLN A 33 7.80 1.71 8.81
N LEU A 34 7.80 0.39 8.69
CA LEU A 34 7.24 -0.30 7.53
C LEU A 34 5.74 -0.06 7.40
N ILE A 35 4.98 -0.11 8.50
CA ILE A 35 3.53 0.18 8.49
C ILE A 35 3.26 1.61 8.06
N LYS A 36 4.01 2.59 8.61
CA LYS A 36 3.87 4.01 8.23
C LYS A 36 4.13 4.25 6.75
N LEU A 37 5.09 3.52 6.16
CA LEU A 37 5.44 3.65 4.75
C LEU A 37 4.45 2.91 3.83
N VAL A 38 4.13 1.66 4.15
CA VAL A 38 3.34 0.75 3.30
C VAL A 38 1.84 1.01 3.43
N GLY A 39 1.39 1.48 4.60
CA GLY A 39 -0.02 1.76 4.88
C GLY A 39 -0.69 2.66 3.83
N PRO A 40 -0.14 3.86 3.54
CA PRO A 40 -0.67 4.73 2.49
C PRO A 40 -0.68 4.09 1.10
N ALA A 41 0.36 3.33 0.75
CA ALA A 41 0.45 2.65 -0.55
C ALA A 41 -0.58 1.52 -0.70
N VAL A 42 -0.89 0.81 0.39
CA VAL A 42 -1.98 -0.17 0.42
C VAL A 42 -3.34 0.52 0.28
N GLN A 43 -3.54 1.63 1.01
CA GLN A 43 -4.79 2.39 0.94
C GLN A 43 -5.04 2.99 -0.44
N SER A 44 -4.01 3.48 -1.14
CA SER A 44 -4.18 4.00 -2.50
C SER A 44 -4.65 2.95 -3.50
N VAL A 45 -4.42 1.66 -3.22
CA VAL A 45 -4.90 0.55 -4.06
C VAL A 45 -6.30 0.09 -3.64
N LEU A 46 -6.59 0.05 -2.33
CA LEU A 46 -7.86 -0.47 -1.83
C LEU A 46 -9.00 0.55 -1.91
N VAL A 47 -8.71 1.80 -1.58
CA VAL A 47 -9.72 2.86 -1.49
C VAL A 47 -10.00 3.38 -2.90
N PRO A 48 -11.25 3.32 -3.38
CA PRO A 48 -11.63 4.05 -4.57
C PRO A 48 -11.39 5.54 -4.33
N THR A 49 -10.61 6.20 -5.19
CA THR A 49 -10.69 7.65 -5.30
C THR A 49 -12.12 7.96 -5.76
N LEU A 50 -12.97 8.40 -4.84
CA LEU A 50 -14.27 8.95 -5.20
C LEU A 50 -14.00 10.08 -6.19
N PRO A 51 -14.71 10.16 -7.32
CA PRO A 51 -14.76 11.40 -8.06
C PRO A 51 -15.22 12.46 -7.06
N THR A 52 -14.42 13.49 -6.81
CA THR A 52 -14.97 14.72 -6.25
C THR A 52 -15.96 15.20 -7.29
N ASP A 53 -17.24 15.07 -7.01
CA ASP A 53 -18.31 15.75 -7.74
C ASP A 53 -18.17 17.26 -7.47
N ASP A 54 -17.08 17.88 -7.97
CA ASP A 54 -16.96 19.32 -8.16
C ASP A 54 -17.59 19.66 -9.51
N GLU A 55 -18.88 19.38 -9.65
CA GLU A 55 -19.74 20.06 -10.63
C GLU A 55 -20.92 20.71 -9.91
N GLY A 56 -20.59 21.43 -8.84
CA GLY A 56 -21.42 22.52 -8.34
C GLY A 56 -21.30 23.72 -9.28
N THR A 57 -21.99 23.67 -10.43
CA THR A 57 -22.32 24.88 -11.18
C THR A 57 -23.80 24.78 -11.58
N GLY A 58 -24.66 25.23 -10.68
CA GLY A 58 -25.86 25.98 -11.11
C GLY A 58 -25.39 27.26 -11.83
N PRO A 59 -26.14 27.80 -12.78
CA PRO A 59 -27.56 28.12 -12.66
C PRO A 59 -28.50 27.44 -13.67
#